data_AF-A0A936C0V6-F1
#
_entry.id   AF-A0A936C0V6-F1
#
_cell.length_a   1.000
_cell.length_b   1.000
_cell.length_c   1.000
_cell.angle_alpha   90.00
_cell.angle_beta   90.00
_cell.angle_gamma   90.00
#
_symmetry.space_group_name_H-M   'P 1'
#
loop_
_entity.id
_entity.type
_entity.pdbx_description
1 polymer ?
#
loop_
_entity_poly.entity_id
_entity_poly.type
_entity_poly.pdbx_seq_one_letter_code
_entity_poly.pdbx_strand_id
1 'polypeptide(L)'
;MIRWHRTLTPVWMGAFILAVSSSAMARDEKDCQRTWARAVRSYLTQNRKAGPDGKMPADLDQAELAAQAWEQAFSPACQLEASGKRSEARVEAAMIGAQLLAKLDPRGCARFMDSYMQSSRSKDVCDSARSSSTEQVRSMISDSIPAR
;
A
#
# COMPACT_ATOMS: atom_id res chain seq x y z
N MET A 1 52.15 14.40 58.53
CA MET A 1 52.00 13.04 57.95
C MET A 1 50.55 12.91 57.50
N ILE A 2 50.20 13.31 56.27
CA ILE A 2 50.06 12.49 55.05
C ILE A 2 49.19 11.24 55.25
N ARG A 3 47.93 11.28 54.77
CA ARG A 3 47.46 10.33 53.75
C ARG A 3 46.21 10.86 53.02
N TRP A 4 46.41 11.02 51.72
CA TRP A 4 45.39 11.21 50.70
C TRP A 4 44.50 9.98 50.59
N HIS A 5 43.23 10.12 50.20
CA HIS A 5 42.66 9.33 49.11
C HIS A 5 41.48 10.09 48.49
N ARG A 6 41.74 10.62 47.29
CA ARG A 6 40.75 11.01 46.28
C ARG A 6 39.90 9.79 45.94
N THR A 7 38.58 9.94 45.96
CA THR A 7 37.66 9.01 45.29
C THR A 7 37.18 9.66 43.99
N LEU A 8 37.48 8.97 42.89
CA LEU A 8 37.14 9.32 41.53
C LEU A 8 35.66 9.02 41.24
N THR A 9 35.07 9.89 40.41
CA THR A 9 33.76 9.80 39.75
C THR A 9 33.57 8.50 38.93
N PRO A 10 32.32 8.16 38.56
CA PRO A 10 31.93 8.50 37.19
C PRO A 10 30.55 9.15 37.10
N VAL A 11 30.53 10.35 36.55
CA VAL A 11 29.34 11.03 36.02
C VAL A 11 28.89 10.23 34.80
N TRP A 12 27.72 9.59 34.91
CA TRP A 12 26.98 9.05 33.78
C TRP A 12 26.47 10.23 32.92
N MET A 13 27.28 10.69 31.97
CA MET A 13 26.82 11.60 30.93
C MET A 13 26.37 10.79 29.71
N GLY A 14 25.05 10.64 29.64
CA GLY A 14 24.25 10.80 28.42
C GLY A 14 24.79 10.18 27.15
N ALA A 15 24.23 9.03 26.81
CA ALA A 15 24.31 8.43 25.49
C ALA A 15 23.96 9.45 24.39
N PHE A 16 24.93 9.75 23.54
CA PHE A 16 24.70 10.34 22.22
C PHE A 16 23.97 9.29 21.36
N ILE A 17 22.64 9.32 21.36
CA ILE A 17 21.86 8.64 20.33
C ILE A 17 22.02 9.49 19.07
N LEU A 18 23.03 9.15 18.26
CA LEU A 18 23.10 9.58 16.88
C LEU A 18 21.82 9.09 16.21
N ALA A 19 20.99 10.06 15.81
CA ALA A 19 19.81 9.86 15.01
C ALA A 19 20.18 9.02 13.79
N VAL A 20 19.79 7.75 13.83
CA VAL A 20 19.70 6.92 12.62
C VAL A 20 18.58 7.56 11.82
N SER A 21 18.96 8.46 10.92
CA SER A 21 18.12 8.92 9.82
C SER A 21 17.64 7.67 9.10
N SER A 22 16.46 7.20 9.50
CA SER A 22 15.72 6.18 8.78
C SER A 22 15.26 6.86 7.49
N SER A 23 16.17 6.99 6.54
CA SER A 23 15.82 7.10 5.14
C SER A 23 14.98 5.87 4.87
N ALA A 24 13.67 6.01 5.00
CA ALA A 24 12.70 5.01 4.61
C ALA A 24 12.95 4.79 3.11
N MET A 25 13.82 3.84 2.80
CA MET A 25 14.25 3.55 1.44
C MET A 25 12.98 3.33 0.64
N ALA A 26 12.80 4.11 -0.42
CA ALA A 26 11.76 3.83 -1.38
C ALA A 26 11.86 2.35 -1.74
N ARG A 27 10.76 1.60 -1.56
CA ARG A 27 10.74 0.18 -1.90
C ARG A 27 11.16 0.02 -3.36
N ASP A 28 11.86 -1.07 -3.66
CA ASP A 28 12.07 -1.47 -5.06
C ASP A 28 10.72 -1.51 -5.78
N GLU A 29 10.66 -1.03 -7.03
CA GLU A 29 9.39 -0.87 -7.75
C GLU A 29 8.64 -2.20 -7.83
N LYS A 30 9.35 -3.32 -8.04
CA LYS A 30 8.73 -4.64 -8.11
C LYS A 30 8.19 -5.09 -6.75
N ASP A 31 8.90 -4.78 -5.66
CA ASP A 31 8.43 -5.09 -4.32
C ASP A 31 7.20 -4.26 -3.94
N CYS A 32 7.15 -2.99 -4.36
CA CYS A 32 5.95 -2.15 -4.23
C CYS A 32 4.77 -2.75 -5.00
N GLN A 33 4.96 -3.07 -6.28
CA GLN A 33 3.94 -3.64 -7.15
C GLN A 33 3.38 -4.94 -6.57
N ARG A 34 4.27 -5.86 -6.17
CA ARG A 34 3.90 -7.14 -5.54
C ARG A 34 3.14 -6.95 -4.24
N THR A 35 3.55 -5.98 -3.42
CA THR A 35 2.89 -5.69 -2.15
C THR A 35 1.44 -5.24 -2.38
N TRP A 36 1.23 -4.30 -3.29
CA TRP A 36 -0.12 -3.82 -3.62
C TRP A 36 -0.98 -4.89 -4.29
N ALA A 37 -0.43 -5.60 -5.27
CA ALA A 37 -1.10 -6.70 -5.93
C ALA A 37 -1.54 -7.78 -4.94
N ARG A 38 -0.66 -8.18 -4.02
CA ARG A 38 -0.96 -9.16 -2.97
C ARG A 38 -2.04 -8.63 -2.02
N ALA A 39 -1.94 -7.37 -1.60
CA ALA A 39 -2.93 -6.75 -0.72
C ALA A 39 -4.31 -6.79 -1.37
N VAL A 40 -4.47 -6.29 -2.59
CA VAL A 40 -5.76 -6.25 -3.29
C VAL A 40 -6.30 -7.65 -3.56
N ARG A 41 -5.47 -8.58 -4.02
CA ARG A 41 -5.89 -9.98 -4.24
C ARG A 41 -6.37 -10.68 -2.97
N SER A 42 -5.84 -10.33 -1.80
CA SER A 42 -6.26 -10.92 -0.53
C SER A 42 -7.73 -10.61 -0.17
N TYR A 43 -8.30 -9.55 -0.75
CA TYR A 43 -9.69 -9.16 -0.56
C TYR A 43 -10.66 -9.82 -1.57
N LEU A 44 -10.16 -10.58 -2.55
CA LEU A 44 -11.03 -11.39 -3.41
C LEU A 44 -11.63 -12.54 -2.59
N THR A 45 -12.94 -12.64 -2.56
CA THR A 45 -13.66 -13.72 -1.85
C THR A 45 -14.11 -14.83 -2.79
N GLN A 46 -14.53 -14.48 -4.01
CA GLN A 46 -15.06 -15.45 -4.99
C GLN A 46 -14.07 -15.78 -6.12
N ASN A 47 -13.19 -14.83 -6.48
CA ASN A 47 -12.33 -14.93 -7.68
C ASN A 47 -10.83 -14.90 -7.35
N ARG A 48 -10.41 -15.55 -6.26
CA ARG A 48 -9.02 -15.46 -5.73
C ARG A 48 -7.90 -15.83 -6.71
N LYS A 49 -8.21 -16.66 -7.70
CA LYS A 49 -7.28 -17.12 -8.74
C LYS A 49 -7.41 -16.36 -10.06
N ALA A 50 -8.40 -15.49 -10.19
CA ALA A 50 -8.63 -14.76 -11.43
C ALA A 50 -7.57 -13.68 -11.65
N GLY A 51 -7.30 -13.39 -12.92
CA GLY A 51 -6.56 -12.19 -13.33
C GLY A 51 -7.32 -10.90 -13.00
N PRO A 52 -6.68 -9.73 -13.22
CA PRO A 52 -7.33 -8.43 -13.02
C PRO A 52 -8.54 -8.21 -13.97
N ASP A 53 -8.63 -9.00 -15.04
CA ASP A 53 -9.74 -9.03 -15.99
C ASP A 53 -10.89 -9.99 -15.58
N GLY A 54 -10.69 -10.76 -14.51
CA GLY A 54 -11.67 -11.71 -13.98
C GLY A 54 -11.65 -13.07 -14.63
N LYS A 55 -10.72 -13.35 -15.54
CA LYS A 55 -10.59 -14.66 -16.16
C LYS A 55 -9.77 -15.59 -15.29
N MET A 56 -10.22 -16.85 -15.18
CA MET A 56 -9.44 -17.90 -14.53
C MET A 56 -8.42 -18.46 -15.53
N PRO A 57 -7.14 -18.56 -15.16
CA PRO A 57 -6.14 -19.20 -16.00
C PRO A 57 -6.44 -20.70 -16.14
N ALA A 58 -6.28 -21.25 -17.34
CA ALA A 58 -6.52 -22.68 -17.60
C ALA A 58 -5.33 -23.55 -17.20
N ASP A 59 -4.12 -22.99 -17.20
CA ASP A 59 -2.85 -23.67 -16.92
C ASP A 59 -1.95 -22.82 -16.01
N LEU A 60 -0.79 -23.38 -15.63
CA LEU A 60 0.17 -22.73 -14.73
C LEU A 60 0.80 -21.48 -15.36
N ASP A 61 1.13 -21.52 -16.65
CA ASP A 61 1.76 -20.39 -17.35
C ASP A 61 0.84 -19.17 -17.37
N GLN A 62 -0.45 -19.39 -17.62
CA GLN A 62 -1.47 -18.35 -17.55
C GLN A 62 -1.66 -17.82 -16.11
N ALA A 63 -1.48 -18.66 -15.09
CA ALA A 63 -1.59 -18.24 -13.70
C ALA A 63 -0.43 -17.31 -13.30
N GLU A 64 0.78 -17.58 -13.80
CA GLU A 64 1.92 -16.69 -13.64
C GLU A 64 1.72 -15.36 -14.38
N LEU A 65 1.23 -15.42 -15.63
CA LEU A 65 0.88 -14.23 -16.40
C LEU A 65 -0.18 -13.37 -15.70
N ALA A 66 -1.21 -14.01 -15.15
CA ALA A 66 -2.24 -13.32 -14.37
C ALA A 66 -1.64 -12.66 -13.12
N ALA A 67 -0.72 -13.35 -12.41
CA ALA A 67 -0.02 -12.78 -11.26
C ALA A 67 0.83 -11.56 -11.64
N GLN A 68 1.58 -11.64 -12.76
CA GLN A 68 2.37 -10.51 -13.27
C GLN A 68 1.48 -9.33 -13.70
N ALA A 69 0.35 -9.58 -14.35
CA ALA A 69 -0.60 -8.54 -14.73
C ALA A 69 -1.15 -7.78 -13.51
N TRP A 70 -1.42 -8.50 -12.41
CA TRP A 70 -1.77 -7.88 -11.13
C TRP A 70 -0.67 -6.97 -10.60
N GLU A 71 0.60 -7.40 -10.64
CA GLU A 71 1.75 -6.58 -10.20
C GLU A 71 1.89 -5.32 -11.06
N GLN A 72 1.89 -5.48 -12.39
CA GLN A 72 2.08 -4.38 -13.34
C GLN A 72 0.99 -3.32 -13.26
N ALA A 73 -0.24 -3.69 -12.88
CA ALA A 73 -1.33 -2.74 -12.68
C ALA A 73 -0.99 -1.63 -11.67
N PHE A 74 -0.07 -1.88 -10.73
CA PHE A 74 0.34 -0.92 -9.70
C PHE A 74 1.60 -0.11 -10.05
N SER A 75 2.18 -0.28 -11.24
CA SER A 75 3.35 0.51 -11.66
C SER A 75 3.14 2.03 -11.49
N PRO A 76 1.99 2.64 -11.87
CA PRO A 76 1.79 4.09 -11.67
C PRO A 76 1.88 4.53 -10.21
N ALA A 77 1.30 3.75 -9.28
CA ALA A 77 1.39 4.03 -7.85
C ALA A 77 2.83 3.89 -7.34
N CYS A 78 3.55 2.88 -7.81
CA CYS A 78 4.92 2.63 -7.40
C CYS A 78 5.93 3.63 -7.96
N GLN A 79 5.69 4.17 -9.16
CA GLN A 79 6.46 5.30 -9.69
C GLN A 79 6.29 6.56 -8.83
N LEU A 80 5.06 6.84 -8.37
CA LEU A 80 4.79 7.93 -7.43
C LEU A 80 5.51 7.68 -6.09
N GLU A 81 5.47 6.46 -5.55
CA GLU A 81 6.16 6.10 -4.31
C GLU A 81 7.68 6.28 -4.44
N ALA A 82 8.26 5.83 -5.56
CA ALA A 82 9.68 5.98 -5.87
C ALA A 82 10.11 7.45 -6.00
N SER A 83 9.23 8.32 -6.50
CA SER A 83 9.46 9.78 -6.56
C SER A 83 9.29 10.50 -5.21
N GLY A 84 8.97 9.78 -4.13
CA GLY A 84 8.76 10.34 -2.79
C GLY A 84 7.33 10.83 -2.52
N LYS A 85 6.43 10.72 -3.50
CA LYS A 85 5.03 11.16 -3.41
C LYS A 85 4.13 10.10 -2.78
N ARG A 86 4.42 9.72 -1.53
CA ARG A 86 3.76 8.58 -0.84
C ARG A 86 2.25 8.71 -0.70
N SER A 87 1.75 9.91 -0.41
CA SER A 87 0.32 10.14 -0.28
C SER A 87 -0.40 9.99 -1.63
N GLU A 88 0.16 10.55 -2.71
CA GLU A 88 -0.36 10.39 -4.07
C GLU A 88 -0.29 8.91 -4.51
N ALA A 89 0.82 8.22 -4.23
CA ALA A 89 0.98 6.80 -4.51
C ALA A 89 -0.09 5.94 -3.82
N ARG A 90 -0.39 6.24 -2.55
CA ARG A 90 -1.44 5.56 -1.79
C ARG A 90 -2.82 5.78 -2.41
N VAL A 91 -3.14 7.01 -2.81
CA VAL A 91 -4.41 7.33 -3.50
C VAL A 91 -4.50 6.58 -4.82
N GLU A 92 -3.43 6.58 -5.62
CA GLU A 92 -3.37 5.88 -6.89
C GLU A 92 -3.54 4.36 -6.73
N ALA A 93 -2.87 3.76 -5.74
CA ALA A 93 -3.02 2.35 -5.42
C ALA A 93 -4.43 2.00 -4.94
N ALA A 94 -5.06 2.85 -4.13
CA ALA A 94 -6.46 2.69 -3.74
C ALA A 94 -7.38 2.72 -4.95
N MET A 95 -7.16 3.65 -5.88
CA MET A 95 -7.97 3.79 -7.09
C MET A 95 -7.88 2.54 -7.96
N ILE A 96 -6.66 2.07 -8.24
CA ILE A 96 -6.42 0.83 -9.00
C ILE A 96 -7.08 -0.35 -8.29
N GLY A 97 -6.85 -0.51 -6.99
CA GLY A 97 -7.42 -1.59 -6.19
C GLY A 97 -8.95 -1.57 -6.17
N ALA A 98 -9.56 -0.39 -6.00
CA ALA A 98 -11.00 -0.20 -6.01
C ALA A 98 -11.61 -0.53 -7.37
N GLN A 99 -11.01 -0.08 -8.47
CA GLN A 99 -11.50 -0.38 -9.83
C GLN A 99 -11.45 -1.87 -10.15
N LEU A 100 -10.35 -2.54 -9.77
CA LEU A 100 -10.20 -3.98 -9.97
C LEU A 100 -11.22 -4.74 -9.12
N LEU A 101 -11.28 -4.48 -7.82
CA LEU A 101 -12.19 -5.19 -6.93
C LEU A 101 -13.65 -4.86 -7.21
N ALA A 102 -14.01 -3.62 -7.57
CA ALA A 102 -15.40 -3.29 -7.87
C ALA A 102 -15.95 -4.10 -9.05
N LYS A 103 -15.10 -4.43 -10.03
CA LYS A 103 -15.49 -5.32 -11.14
C LYS A 103 -15.58 -6.77 -10.70
N LEU A 104 -14.58 -7.26 -9.97
CA LEU A 104 -14.41 -8.69 -9.66
C LEU A 104 -15.17 -9.19 -8.44
N ASP A 105 -15.25 -8.36 -7.40
CA ASP A 105 -15.85 -8.66 -6.10
C ASP A 105 -16.19 -7.35 -5.36
N PRO A 106 -17.41 -6.81 -5.53
CA PRO A 106 -17.84 -5.56 -4.88
C PRO A 106 -17.76 -5.59 -3.35
N ARG A 107 -17.98 -6.77 -2.75
CA ARG A 107 -17.85 -6.94 -1.30
C ARG A 107 -16.39 -6.89 -0.89
N GLY A 108 -15.52 -7.52 -1.67
CA GLY A 108 -14.06 -7.40 -1.54
C GLY A 108 -13.59 -5.95 -1.65
N CYS A 109 -14.12 -5.19 -2.61
CA CYS A 109 -13.83 -3.76 -2.76
C CYS A 109 -14.15 -2.97 -1.50
N ALA A 110 -15.38 -3.09 -0.99
CA ALA A 110 -15.80 -2.35 0.19
C ALA A 110 -14.91 -2.67 1.39
N ARG A 111 -14.57 -3.96 1.59
CA ARG A 111 -13.66 -4.39 2.66
C ARG A 111 -12.23 -3.92 2.49
N PHE A 112 -11.71 -3.87 1.26
CA PHE A 112 -10.39 -3.32 0.98
C PHE A 112 -10.35 -1.83 1.30
N MET A 113 -11.34 -1.08 0.82
CA MET A 113 -11.42 0.36 1.06
C MET A 113 -11.63 0.68 2.55
N ASP A 114 -12.43 -0.11 3.25
CA ASP A 114 -12.66 0.03 4.70
C ASP A 114 -11.43 -0.41 5.51
N SER A 115 -11.06 -1.68 5.45
CA SER A 115 -10.10 -2.27 6.38
C SER A 115 -8.64 -1.99 6.01
N TYR A 116 -8.29 -1.96 4.72
CA TYR A 116 -6.91 -1.71 4.28
C TYR A 116 -6.63 -0.22 4.11
N MET A 117 -7.52 0.46 3.37
CA MET A 117 -7.33 1.88 3.08
C MET A 117 -7.84 2.81 4.18
N GLN A 118 -8.72 2.34 5.08
CA GLN A 118 -9.35 3.13 6.14
C GLN A 118 -10.19 4.28 5.59
N SER A 119 -10.86 4.04 4.47
CA SER A 119 -11.78 5.00 3.87
C SER A 119 -13.05 5.13 4.70
N SER A 120 -13.43 6.35 5.05
CA SER A 120 -14.72 6.67 5.66
C SER A 120 -15.91 6.52 4.70
N ARG A 121 -15.64 6.34 3.40
CA ARG A 121 -16.64 6.29 2.31
C ARG A 121 -16.47 5.05 1.43
N SER A 122 -16.13 3.92 2.05
CA SER A 122 -15.72 2.69 1.34
C SER A 122 -16.75 2.21 0.31
N LYS A 123 -18.04 2.28 0.66
CA LYS A 123 -19.13 1.89 -0.24
C LYS A 123 -19.26 2.84 -1.44
N ASP A 124 -19.30 4.15 -1.20
CA ASP A 124 -19.44 5.16 -2.26
C ASP A 124 -18.29 5.06 -3.28
N VAL A 125 -17.05 4.86 -2.80
CA VAL A 125 -15.87 4.69 -3.66
C VAL A 125 -16.06 3.47 -4.57
N CYS A 126 -16.48 2.33 -4.01
CA CYS A 126 -16.66 1.11 -4.79
C CYS A 126 -17.82 1.17 -5.78
N ASP A 127 -18.94 1.81 -5.41
CA ASP A 127 -20.06 2.02 -6.32
C ASP A 127 -19.65 2.93 -7.50
N SER A 128 -18.86 3.98 -7.21
CA SER A 128 -18.34 4.92 -8.22
C SER A 128 -17.25 4.30 -9.09
N ALA A 129 -16.37 3.46 -8.53
CA ALA A 129 -15.27 2.81 -9.25
C ALA A 129 -15.73 1.91 -10.42
N ARG A 130 -17.01 1.55 -10.49
CA ARG A 130 -17.60 0.80 -11.60
C ARG A 130 -17.96 1.64 -12.83
N SER A 131 -18.28 2.92 -12.64
CA SER A 131 -19.08 3.68 -13.62
C SER A 131 -18.74 5.16 -13.73
N SER A 132 -17.96 5.71 -12.78
CA SER A 132 -17.59 7.12 -12.73
C SER A 132 -16.25 7.38 -13.41
N SER A 133 -15.94 8.66 -13.68
CA SER A 133 -14.63 9.04 -14.20
C SER A 133 -13.54 8.75 -13.18
N THR A 134 -12.35 8.41 -13.68
CA THR A 134 -11.15 8.15 -12.88
C THR A 134 -10.84 9.30 -11.92
N GLU A 135 -11.04 10.54 -12.36
CA GLU A 135 -10.79 11.75 -11.60
C GLU A 135 -11.74 11.90 -10.41
N GLN A 136 -13.03 11.60 -10.60
CA GLN A 136 -14.03 11.68 -9.53
C GLN A 136 -13.73 10.64 -8.44
N VAL A 137 -13.41 9.42 -8.85
CA VAL A 137 -13.03 8.35 -7.93
C VAL A 137 -11.75 8.71 -7.18
N ARG A 138 -10.76 9.26 -7.87
CA ARG A 138 -9.50 9.73 -7.26
C ARG A 138 -9.75 10.81 -6.21
N SER A 139 -10.58 11.81 -6.50
CA SER A 139 -10.96 12.85 -5.53
C SER A 139 -11.63 12.24 -4.30
N MET A 140 -12.64 11.37 -4.50
CA MET A 140 -13.33 10.72 -3.39
C MET A 140 -12.40 9.89 -2.50
N ILE A 141 -11.43 9.20 -3.11
CA ILE A 141 -10.42 8.44 -2.36
C ILE A 141 -9.56 9.40 -1.55
N SER A 142 -9.02 10.45 -2.18
CA SER A 142 -8.19 11.46 -1.52
C SER A 142 -8.90 12.09 -0.31
N ASP A 143 -10.19 12.35 -0.41
CA ASP A 143 -10.98 12.97 0.65
C ASP A 143 -11.40 12.00 1.76
N SER A 144 -11.35 10.69 1.52
CA SER A 144 -11.90 9.68 2.43
C SER A 144 -10.88 8.80 3.13
N ILE A 145 -9.64 8.71 2.64
CA ILE A 145 -8.56 7.93 3.26
C ILE A 145 -7.64 8.84 4.10
N PRO A 146 -7.07 8.36 5.21
CA PRO A 146 -6.12 9.14 5.99
C PRO A 146 -4.83 9.42 5.23
N ALA A 147 -4.32 10.64 5.35
CA ALA A 147 -2.96 10.98 4.93
C ALA A 147 -1.94 10.19 5.76
N ARG A 148 -1.07 9.44 5.10
CA ARG A 148 -0.02 8.62 5.71
C ARG A 148 1.28 8.73 4.94
#